data_AF-A0ABD6YZ74-F1
#
_entry.id   AF-A0ABD6YZ74-F1
#
_cell.length_a   1.000
_cell.length_b   1.000
_cell.length_c   1.000
_cell.angle_alpha   90.00
_cell.angle_beta   90.00
_cell.angle_gamma   90.00
#
_symmetry.space_group_name_H-M   'P 1'
#
loop_
_entity.id
_entity.type
_entity.pdbx_description
1 polymer ?
#
loop_
_entity_poly.entity_id
_entity_poly.type
_entity_poly.pdbx_seq_one_letter_code
_entity_poly.pdbx_strand_id
1 'polypeptide(L)'
;MGKPLVKTLTVLAVGIGAVAICFIGYRQNNQRQYQQRVEYAQTAIASEKDRINELSNEIAELYSNEDQTFLRKDLKEEDVLKTVAKLSAVKVSADDYGIDDDALPSESVDIQQEKAALDDQLKDIEAKLKVQADTEALFTEGVSNWQSAENDVIIRADLKETDVGNVRENLSFFEDSKWKELVVSYLEYADTQLDRIAKLQETFDEMLDGDEVTSEVTLEKYLSAVDSISKVRNEELKEKYTELADKVATQMGYTGYSTYTPPASTESYSEDTSAGDGTWTDQSSDVVY
;
A
#
# COMPACT_ATOMS: atom_id res chain seq x y z
N MET A 1 -94.85 24.14 -3.83
CA MET A 1 -93.88 23.30 -3.10
C MET A 1 -93.11 22.45 -4.12
N GLY A 2 -91.92 22.90 -4.53
CA GLY A 2 -91.07 22.23 -5.53
C GLY A 2 -89.85 21.58 -4.87
N LYS A 3 -89.63 20.30 -5.15
CA LYS A 3 -88.78 19.34 -4.42
C LYS A 3 -87.28 19.75 -4.36
N PRO A 4 -86.63 19.76 -3.17
CA PRO A 4 -85.20 20.10 -3.03
C PRO A 4 -84.24 18.90 -3.22
N LEU A 5 -84.74 17.67 -3.47
CA LEU A 5 -83.93 16.45 -3.44
C LEU A 5 -83.10 16.14 -4.70
N VAL A 6 -83.26 16.89 -5.80
CA VAL A 6 -82.55 16.59 -7.07
C VAL A 6 -81.22 17.33 -7.19
N LYS A 7 -80.98 18.41 -6.43
CA LYS A 7 -79.75 19.23 -6.55
C LYS A 7 -78.58 18.74 -5.69
N THR A 8 -78.81 17.97 -4.63
CA THR A 8 -77.75 17.45 -3.74
C THR A 8 -77.09 16.16 -4.27
N LEU A 9 -77.76 15.39 -5.11
CA LEU A 9 -77.21 14.17 -5.72
C LEU A 9 -76.27 14.46 -6.92
N THR A 10 -76.49 15.55 -7.66
CA THR A 10 -75.64 15.94 -8.80
C THR A 10 -74.30 16.54 -8.35
N VAL A 11 -74.27 17.29 -7.25
CA VAL A 11 -73.04 17.90 -6.72
C VAL A 11 -72.09 16.86 -6.10
N LEU A 12 -72.64 15.78 -5.53
CA LEU A 12 -71.86 14.70 -4.94
C LEU A 12 -71.22 13.77 -6.00
N ALA A 13 -71.87 13.58 -7.16
CA ALA A 13 -71.31 12.82 -8.28
C ALA A 13 -70.20 13.59 -9.03
N VAL A 14 -70.32 14.91 -9.16
CA VAL A 14 -69.30 15.77 -9.81
C VAL A 14 -68.05 15.93 -8.91
N GLY A 15 -68.23 15.99 -7.59
CA GLY A 15 -67.11 16.06 -6.62
C GLY A 15 -66.24 14.79 -6.58
N ILE A 16 -66.84 13.59 -6.66
CA ILE A 16 -66.11 12.32 -6.69
C ILE A 16 -65.43 12.09 -8.05
N GLY A 17 -66.07 12.51 -9.15
CA GLY A 17 -65.49 12.43 -10.50
C GLY A 17 -64.22 13.28 -10.68
N ALA A 18 -64.19 14.49 -10.10
CA ALA A 18 -63.01 15.38 -10.18
C ALA A 18 -61.81 14.81 -9.40
N VAL A 19 -62.04 14.21 -8.21
CA VAL A 19 -60.97 13.57 -7.43
C VAL A 19 -60.43 12.33 -8.15
N ALA A 20 -61.29 11.53 -8.79
CA ALA A 20 -60.87 10.38 -9.59
C ALA A 20 -60.05 10.79 -10.83
N ILE A 21 -60.43 11.86 -11.53
CA ILE A 21 -59.68 12.37 -12.69
C ILE A 21 -58.35 13.00 -12.25
N CYS A 22 -58.31 13.71 -11.12
CA CYS A 22 -57.06 14.21 -10.55
C CYS A 22 -56.15 13.08 -10.07
N PHE A 23 -56.70 12.00 -9.49
CA PHE A 23 -55.91 10.84 -9.06
C PHE A 23 -55.40 10.02 -10.24
N ILE A 24 -56.22 9.80 -11.27
CA ILE A 24 -55.80 9.16 -12.53
C ILE A 24 -54.78 10.04 -13.27
N GLY A 25 -54.99 11.35 -13.33
CA GLY A 25 -54.05 12.31 -13.92
C GLY A 25 -52.72 12.38 -13.16
N TYR A 26 -52.75 12.34 -11.83
CA TYR A 26 -51.56 12.26 -10.99
C TYR A 26 -50.83 10.93 -11.20
N ARG A 27 -51.55 9.81 -11.23
CA ARG A 27 -50.98 8.47 -11.49
C ARG A 27 -50.40 8.35 -12.89
N GLN A 28 -51.08 8.91 -13.90
CA GLN A 28 -50.63 8.90 -15.30
C GLN A 28 -49.45 9.85 -15.54
N ASN A 29 -49.42 11.00 -14.87
CA ASN A 29 -48.27 11.90 -14.89
C ASN A 29 -47.05 11.26 -14.21
N ASN A 30 -47.25 10.60 -13.06
CA ASN A 30 -46.18 9.89 -12.36
C ASN A 30 -45.66 8.68 -13.15
N GLN A 31 -46.55 7.93 -13.82
CA GLN A 31 -46.16 6.85 -14.74
C GLN A 31 -45.36 7.35 -15.94
N ARG A 32 -45.72 8.51 -16.52
CA ARG A 32 -44.95 9.11 -17.61
C ARG A 32 -43.57 9.56 -17.16
N GLN A 33 -43.46 10.19 -15.98
CA GLN A 33 -42.16 10.55 -15.42
C GLN A 33 -41.30 9.33 -15.12
N TYR A 34 -41.91 8.25 -14.60
CA TYR A 34 -41.22 6.99 -14.38
C TYR A 34 -40.71 6.39 -15.70
N GLN A 35 -41.56 6.27 -16.72
CA GLN A 35 -41.15 5.77 -18.04
C GLN A 35 -40.04 6.61 -18.67
N GLN A 36 -40.08 7.93 -18.52
CA GLN A 36 -38.99 8.81 -18.97
C GLN A 36 -37.67 8.54 -18.24
N ARG A 37 -37.70 8.22 -16.94
CA ARG A 37 -36.50 7.84 -16.18
C ARG A 37 -35.96 6.49 -16.63
N VAL A 38 -36.85 5.53 -16.93
CA VAL A 38 -36.46 4.22 -17.48
C VAL A 38 -35.81 4.37 -18.86
N GLU A 39 -36.42 5.13 -19.78
CA GLU A 39 -35.86 5.40 -21.10
C GLU A 39 -34.52 6.13 -21.02
N TYR A 40 -34.41 7.11 -20.11
CA TYR A 40 -33.16 7.81 -19.84
C TYR A 40 -32.09 6.86 -19.30
N ALA A 41 -32.42 6.02 -18.30
CA ALA A 41 -31.50 5.05 -17.73
C ALA A 41 -30.99 4.06 -18.77
N GLN A 42 -31.87 3.52 -19.61
CA GLN A 42 -31.47 2.61 -20.70
C GLN A 42 -30.46 3.25 -21.66
N THR A 43 -30.67 4.52 -22.04
CA THR A 43 -29.74 5.23 -22.92
C THR A 43 -28.45 5.63 -22.20
N ALA A 44 -28.56 6.06 -20.94
CA ALA A 44 -27.44 6.49 -20.13
C ALA A 44 -26.50 5.31 -19.82
N ILE A 45 -27.02 4.15 -19.44
CA ILE A 45 -26.23 2.97 -19.07
C ILE A 45 -25.29 2.53 -20.21
N ALA A 46 -25.73 2.63 -21.46
CA ALA A 46 -24.85 2.38 -22.61
C ALA A 46 -23.65 3.36 -22.64
N SER A 47 -23.87 4.65 -22.35
CA SER A 47 -22.78 5.64 -22.25
C SER A 47 -21.93 5.46 -20.99
N GLU A 48 -22.50 4.99 -19.89
CA GLU A 48 -21.77 4.73 -18.65
C GLU A 48 -20.86 3.50 -18.80
N LYS A 49 -21.25 2.52 -19.62
CA LYS A 49 -20.38 1.41 -20.01
C LYS A 49 -19.10 1.91 -20.70
N ASP A 50 -19.24 2.83 -21.65
CA ASP A 50 -18.08 3.41 -22.34
C ASP A 50 -17.15 4.14 -21.35
N ARG A 51 -17.72 4.84 -20.36
CA ARG A 51 -16.94 5.49 -19.28
C ARG A 51 -16.26 4.49 -18.36
N ILE A 52 -16.89 3.36 -18.04
CA ILE A 52 -16.25 2.29 -17.26
C ILE A 52 -15.06 1.71 -18.04
N ASN A 53 -15.20 1.49 -19.35
CA ASN A 53 -14.08 1.05 -20.19
C ASN A 53 -12.94 2.07 -20.24
N GLU A 54 -13.26 3.37 -20.36
CA GLU A 54 -12.26 4.44 -20.29
C GLU A 54 -11.54 4.46 -18.94
N LEU A 55 -12.29 4.37 -17.84
CA LEU A 55 -11.74 4.31 -16.48
C LEU A 55 -10.90 3.06 -16.25
N SER A 56 -11.26 1.92 -16.82
CA SER A 56 -10.45 0.72 -16.76
C SER A 56 -9.07 0.94 -17.39
N ASN A 57 -8.99 1.69 -18.49
CA ASN A 57 -7.72 2.05 -19.11
C ASN A 57 -6.95 3.07 -18.26
N GLU A 58 -7.63 4.10 -17.72
CA GLU A 58 -7.00 5.08 -16.81
C GLU A 58 -6.42 4.39 -15.55
N ILE A 59 -7.12 3.40 -14.99
CA ILE A 59 -6.67 2.61 -13.83
C ILE A 59 -5.46 1.75 -14.22
N ALA A 60 -5.46 1.14 -15.41
CA ALA A 60 -4.31 0.39 -15.89
C ALA A 60 -3.05 1.27 -16.03
N GLU A 61 -3.21 2.55 -16.40
CA GLU A 61 -2.12 3.53 -16.47
C GLU A 61 -1.57 4.00 -15.10
N LEU A 62 -2.19 3.60 -13.99
CA LEU A 62 -1.64 3.81 -12.64
C LEU A 62 -0.55 2.78 -12.33
N TYR A 63 -0.47 1.71 -13.10
CA TYR A 63 0.57 0.70 -13.02
C TYR A 63 1.71 0.96 -14.01
N SER A 64 2.89 0.43 -13.69
CA SER A 64 4.08 0.48 -14.56
C SER A 64 4.22 -0.76 -15.45
N ASN A 65 3.43 -1.80 -15.20
CA ASN A 65 3.49 -3.06 -15.92
C ASN A 65 2.09 -3.60 -16.24
N GLU A 66 2.00 -4.36 -17.34
CA GLU A 66 0.73 -4.92 -17.82
C GLU A 66 0.08 -5.88 -16.80
N ASP A 67 0.88 -6.61 -16.02
CA ASP A 67 0.41 -7.51 -14.96
C ASP A 67 -0.08 -6.76 -13.70
N GLN A 68 -0.17 -5.42 -13.74
CA GLN A 68 -0.72 -4.57 -12.65
C GLN A 68 -0.11 -4.85 -11.27
N THR A 69 1.19 -5.11 -11.26
CA THR A 69 1.90 -5.50 -10.03
C THR A 69 2.50 -4.29 -9.34
N PHE A 70 3.19 -3.44 -10.10
CA PHE A 70 3.94 -2.30 -9.59
C PHE A 70 3.28 -1.00 -10.02
N LEU A 71 3.07 -0.09 -9.08
CA LEU A 71 2.57 1.25 -9.37
C LEU A 71 3.59 2.04 -10.21
N ARG A 72 3.12 3.01 -10.99
CA ARG A 72 4.02 3.91 -11.74
C ARG A 72 4.80 4.80 -10.76
N LYS A 73 6.04 5.12 -11.11
CA LYS A 73 7.01 5.82 -10.25
C LYS A 73 6.50 7.14 -9.66
N ASP A 74 5.79 7.96 -10.46
CA ASP A 74 5.36 9.29 -10.05
C ASP A 74 3.87 9.32 -9.64
N LEU A 75 3.29 8.18 -9.28
CA LEU A 75 1.89 8.12 -8.86
C LEU A 75 1.70 8.84 -7.52
N LYS A 76 0.72 9.75 -7.47
CA LYS A 76 0.37 10.46 -6.26
C LYS A 76 -1.02 10.07 -5.78
N GLU A 77 -1.27 10.20 -4.49
CA GLU A 77 -2.59 10.04 -3.88
C GLU A 77 -3.66 10.90 -4.58
N GLU A 78 -3.30 12.13 -4.97
CA GLU A 78 -4.22 13.02 -5.71
C GLU A 78 -4.66 12.48 -7.07
N ASP A 79 -3.85 11.67 -7.74
CA ASP A 79 -4.20 11.08 -9.03
C ASP A 79 -5.22 9.96 -8.84
N VAL A 80 -5.01 9.14 -7.81
CA VAL A 80 -5.92 8.05 -7.45
C VAL A 80 -7.27 8.60 -6.99
N LEU A 81 -7.27 9.61 -6.13
CA LEU A 81 -8.51 10.27 -5.67
C LEU A 81 -9.33 10.89 -6.82
N LYS A 82 -8.67 11.43 -7.85
CA LYS A 82 -9.36 11.92 -9.05
C LYS A 82 -10.05 10.77 -9.78
N THR A 83 -9.39 9.63 -9.93
CA THR A 83 -9.96 8.44 -10.59
C THR A 83 -11.11 7.83 -9.77
N VAL A 84 -10.98 7.76 -8.44
CA VAL A 84 -12.05 7.35 -7.51
C VAL A 84 -13.27 8.25 -7.65
N ALA A 85 -13.07 9.57 -7.72
CA ALA A 85 -14.17 10.53 -7.90
C ALA A 85 -14.86 10.35 -9.25
N LYS A 86 -14.10 10.11 -10.34
CA LYS A 86 -14.68 9.81 -11.66
C LYS A 86 -15.49 8.51 -11.64
N LEU A 87 -14.95 7.43 -11.06
CA LEU A 87 -15.64 6.14 -10.95
C LEU A 87 -16.92 6.25 -10.11
N SER A 88 -16.87 6.98 -9.01
CA SER A 88 -18.03 7.23 -8.14
C SER A 88 -19.16 7.97 -8.87
N ALA A 89 -18.83 8.85 -9.82
CA ALA A 89 -19.80 9.60 -10.60
C ALA A 89 -20.53 8.77 -11.67
N VAL A 90 -20.02 7.58 -12.01
CA VAL A 90 -20.66 6.67 -12.97
C VAL A 90 -21.94 6.09 -12.35
N LYS A 91 -23.08 6.32 -13.00
CA LYS A 91 -24.38 5.85 -12.53
C LYS A 91 -24.74 4.53 -13.19
N VAL A 92 -25.02 3.50 -12.40
CA VAL A 92 -25.21 2.13 -12.93
C VAL A 92 -26.33 1.36 -12.23
N SER A 93 -26.83 1.87 -11.10
CA SER A 93 -27.86 1.22 -10.29
C SER A 93 -29.25 1.82 -10.52
N ALA A 94 -30.29 1.08 -10.17
CA ALA A 94 -31.67 1.56 -10.28
C ALA A 94 -31.91 2.79 -9.38
N ASP A 95 -31.27 2.80 -8.21
CA ASP A 95 -31.28 3.91 -7.26
C ASP A 95 -30.69 5.21 -7.86
N ASP A 96 -29.62 5.12 -8.65
CA ASP A 96 -28.99 6.28 -9.32
C ASP A 96 -29.94 7.02 -10.26
N TYR A 97 -30.94 6.30 -10.80
CA TYR A 97 -31.95 6.79 -11.73
C TYR A 97 -33.34 6.93 -11.09
N GLY A 98 -33.52 6.46 -9.86
CA GLY A 98 -34.81 6.43 -9.16
C GLY A 98 -35.86 5.63 -9.91
N ILE A 99 -35.47 4.43 -10.36
CA ILE A 99 -36.32 3.42 -11.02
C ILE A 99 -36.29 2.10 -10.23
N ASP A 100 -37.17 1.15 -10.57
CA ASP A 100 -37.13 -0.21 -10.02
C ASP A 100 -36.04 -1.05 -10.73
N ASP A 101 -35.43 -2.00 -10.01
CA ASP A 101 -34.35 -2.85 -10.53
C ASP A 101 -34.77 -3.67 -11.77
N ASP A 102 -36.03 -4.09 -11.85
CA ASP A 102 -36.57 -4.84 -12.98
C ASP A 102 -36.72 -4.00 -14.26
N ALA A 103 -36.59 -2.66 -14.14
CA ALA A 103 -36.64 -1.73 -15.27
C ALA A 103 -35.24 -1.40 -15.82
N LEU A 104 -34.17 -1.84 -15.16
CA LEU A 104 -32.81 -1.70 -15.69
C LEU A 104 -32.61 -2.57 -16.94
N PRO A 105 -31.79 -2.12 -17.91
CA PRO A 105 -31.35 -2.99 -19.01
C PRO A 105 -30.55 -4.16 -18.45
N SER A 106 -30.65 -5.34 -19.09
CA SER A 106 -30.00 -6.57 -18.62
C SER A 106 -28.48 -6.46 -18.50
N GLU A 107 -27.85 -5.64 -19.34
CA GLU A 107 -26.40 -5.35 -19.30
C GLU A 107 -25.95 -4.53 -18.09
N SER A 108 -26.88 -3.94 -17.33
CA SER A 108 -26.55 -3.16 -16.12
C SER A 108 -25.88 -4.00 -15.03
N VAL A 109 -26.17 -5.30 -14.96
CA VAL A 109 -25.57 -6.21 -13.96
C VAL A 109 -24.07 -6.34 -14.21
N ASP A 110 -23.68 -6.56 -15.47
CA ASP A 110 -22.27 -6.71 -15.84
C ASP A 110 -21.50 -5.39 -15.59
N ILE A 111 -22.09 -4.25 -15.95
CA ILE A 111 -21.47 -2.92 -15.75
C ILE A 111 -21.32 -2.61 -14.25
N GLN A 112 -22.29 -3.00 -13.41
CA GLN A 112 -22.19 -2.87 -11.95
C GLN A 112 -21.04 -3.71 -11.38
N GLN A 113 -20.86 -4.94 -11.89
CA GLN A 113 -19.75 -5.81 -11.48
C GLN A 113 -18.39 -5.25 -11.92
N GLU A 114 -18.29 -4.74 -13.15
CA GLU A 114 -17.08 -4.06 -13.65
C GLU A 114 -16.76 -2.84 -12.78
N LYS A 115 -17.75 -1.99 -12.47
CA LYS A 115 -17.56 -0.83 -11.59
C LYS A 115 -17.06 -1.25 -10.20
N ALA A 116 -17.63 -2.29 -9.61
CA ALA A 116 -17.21 -2.80 -8.30
C ALA A 116 -15.77 -3.35 -8.34
N ALA A 117 -15.40 -4.07 -9.41
CA ALA A 117 -14.04 -4.55 -9.59
C ALA A 117 -13.02 -3.40 -9.72
N LEU A 118 -13.36 -2.34 -10.47
CA LEU A 118 -12.53 -1.14 -10.57
C LEU A 118 -12.40 -0.41 -9.22
N ASP A 119 -13.47 -0.38 -8.42
CA ASP A 119 -13.46 0.21 -7.07
C ASP A 119 -12.53 -0.57 -6.14
N ASP A 120 -12.59 -1.90 -6.18
CA ASP A 120 -11.68 -2.75 -5.41
C ASP A 120 -10.22 -2.63 -5.89
N GLN A 121 -9.99 -2.49 -7.20
CA GLN A 121 -8.65 -2.19 -7.73
C GLN A 121 -8.12 -0.84 -7.25
N LEU A 122 -8.95 0.21 -7.21
CA LEU A 122 -8.53 1.51 -6.72
C LEU A 122 -8.19 1.47 -5.22
N LYS A 123 -8.95 0.72 -4.41
CA LYS A 123 -8.63 0.50 -2.99
C LYS A 123 -7.28 -0.22 -2.81
N ASP A 124 -7.00 -1.23 -3.64
CA ASP A 124 -5.69 -1.91 -3.63
C ASP A 124 -4.56 -0.93 -3.97
N ILE A 125 -4.74 -0.08 -4.99
CA ILE A 125 -3.77 0.96 -5.35
C ILE A 125 -3.55 1.97 -4.21
N GLU A 126 -4.62 2.46 -3.57
CA GLU A 126 -4.54 3.37 -2.42
C GLU A 126 -3.78 2.72 -1.26
N ALA A 127 -4.08 1.46 -0.96
CA ALA A 127 -3.41 0.73 0.10
C ALA A 127 -1.92 0.51 -0.23
N LYS A 128 -1.58 0.15 -1.48
CA LYS A 128 -0.19 0.03 -1.94
C LYS A 128 0.56 1.35 -1.82
N LEU A 129 -0.02 2.46 -2.27
CA LEU A 129 0.57 3.80 -2.13
C LEU A 129 0.85 4.14 -0.67
N LYS A 130 -0.09 3.83 0.22
CA LYS A 130 0.08 4.07 1.65
C LYS A 130 1.28 3.28 2.21
N VAL A 131 1.39 2.00 1.87
CA VAL A 131 2.53 1.17 2.32
C VAL A 131 3.84 1.68 1.72
N GLN A 132 3.86 2.10 0.45
CA GLN A 132 5.04 2.70 -0.17
C GLN A 132 5.46 3.97 0.55
N ALA A 133 4.53 4.89 0.83
CA ALA A 133 4.81 6.11 1.57
C ALA A 133 5.31 5.82 3.01
N ASP A 134 4.66 4.88 3.71
CA ASP A 134 5.07 4.48 5.06
C ASP A 134 6.48 3.83 5.03
N THR A 135 6.83 3.09 3.97
CA THR A 135 8.17 2.50 3.75
C THR A 135 9.21 3.56 3.41
N GLU A 136 8.91 4.48 2.51
CA GLU A 136 9.79 5.61 2.16
C GLU A 136 10.13 6.45 3.37
N ALA A 137 9.16 6.66 4.26
CA ALA A 137 9.35 7.41 5.49
C ALA A 137 10.37 6.78 6.44
N LEU A 138 10.75 5.49 6.29
CA LEU A 138 11.81 4.87 7.09
C LEU A 138 13.20 5.40 6.72
N PHE A 139 13.34 6.00 5.53
CA PHE A 139 14.61 6.39 4.94
C PHE A 139 14.76 7.92 4.82
N THR A 140 16.00 8.39 4.70
CA THR A 140 16.30 9.84 4.61
C THR A 140 15.89 10.46 3.28
N GLU A 141 16.03 9.73 2.18
CA GLU A 141 15.71 10.18 0.82
C GLU A 141 14.55 9.39 0.18
N GLY A 142 13.91 8.50 0.96
CA GLY A 142 12.89 7.58 0.45
C GLY A 142 13.48 6.40 -0.32
N VAL A 143 12.70 5.89 -1.27
CA VAL A 143 13.02 4.73 -2.12
C VAL A 143 13.19 5.20 -3.57
N SER A 144 14.32 4.85 -4.20
CA SER A 144 14.68 5.31 -5.54
C SER A 144 13.96 4.56 -6.68
N ASN A 145 13.58 3.31 -6.42
CA ASN A 145 13.04 2.36 -7.39
C ASN A 145 11.94 1.48 -6.78
N TRP A 146 10.73 1.52 -7.35
CA TRP A 146 9.59 0.70 -6.90
C TRP A 146 9.29 -0.48 -7.84
N GLN A 147 10.25 -0.82 -8.70
CA GLN A 147 10.17 -1.93 -9.66
C GLN A 147 11.22 -3.01 -9.37
N SER A 148 12.30 -2.67 -8.66
CA SER A 148 13.35 -3.59 -8.24
C SER A 148 14.01 -3.07 -6.96
N ALA A 149 14.35 -3.98 -6.05
CA ALA A 149 15.01 -3.62 -4.80
C ALA A 149 16.43 -3.13 -5.10
N GLU A 150 16.77 -1.96 -4.57
CA GLU A 150 18.11 -1.39 -4.61
C GLU A 150 18.56 -1.12 -3.17
N ASN A 151 19.72 -1.64 -2.79
CA ASN A 151 20.26 -1.47 -1.45
C ASN A 151 21.06 -0.16 -1.32
N ASP A 152 20.46 0.94 -1.75
CA ASP A 152 20.97 2.32 -1.69
C ASP A 152 20.31 3.14 -0.57
N VAL A 153 19.22 2.64 0.00
CA VAL A 153 18.46 3.30 1.06
C VAL A 153 19.24 3.49 2.37
N ILE A 154 19.00 4.61 3.03
CA ILE A 154 19.66 5.04 4.27
C ILE A 154 18.58 5.32 5.31
N ILE A 155 18.62 4.63 6.45
CA ILE A 155 17.62 4.83 7.51
C ILE A 155 17.70 6.24 8.12
N ARG A 156 16.57 6.77 8.59
CA ARG A 156 16.56 7.98 9.43
C ARG A 156 17.28 7.73 10.75
N ALA A 157 17.88 8.77 11.33
CA ALA A 157 18.66 8.66 12.56
C ALA A 157 17.80 8.25 13.79
N ASP A 158 16.54 8.66 13.81
CA ASP A 158 15.59 8.40 14.90
C ASP A 158 14.68 7.19 14.65
N LEU A 159 14.95 6.40 13.60
CA LEU A 159 14.16 5.24 13.22
C LEU A 159 14.15 4.18 14.35
N LYS A 160 12.98 3.60 14.60
CA LYS A 160 12.80 2.52 15.59
C LYS A 160 12.34 1.23 14.93
N GLU A 161 12.62 0.10 15.58
CA GLU A 161 12.07 -1.21 15.19
C GLU A 161 10.53 -1.18 15.10
N THR A 162 9.86 -0.43 15.97
CA THR A 162 8.40 -0.28 15.94
C THR A 162 7.91 0.39 14.66
N ASP A 163 8.69 1.29 14.06
CA ASP A 163 8.31 1.96 12.83
C ASP A 163 8.31 0.97 11.66
N VAL A 164 9.37 0.15 11.57
CA VAL A 164 9.47 -0.95 10.57
C VAL A 164 8.38 -2.01 10.82
N GLY A 165 8.12 -2.33 12.09
CA GLY A 165 7.07 -3.25 12.50
C GLY A 165 5.67 -2.82 12.07
N ASN A 166 5.36 -1.52 12.17
CA ASN A 166 4.07 -0.97 11.73
C ASN A 166 3.87 -1.13 10.21
N VAL A 167 4.92 -0.91 9.41
CA VAL A 167 4.85 -1.13 7.96
C VAL A 167 4.62 -2.61 7.64
N ARG A 168 5.31 -3.50 8.36
CA ARG A 168 5.14 -4.96 8.21
C ARG A 168 3.73 -5.43 8.59
N GLU A 169 3.13 -4.85 9.61
CA GLU A 169 1.73 -5.13 9.99
C GLU A 169 0.77 -4.72 8.88
N ASN A 170 0.92 -3.50 8.33
CA ASN A 170 0.10 -3.05 7.19
C ASN A 170 0.31 -3.93 5.95
N LEU A 171 1.54 -4.36 5.70
CA LEU A 171 1.88 -5.25 4.59
C LEU A 171 1.26 -6.65 4.74
N SER A 172 0.96 -7.09 5.96
CA SER A 172 0.40 -8.42 6.24
C SER A 172 -1.02 -8.62 5.68
N PHE A 173 -1.74 -7.53 5.40
CA PHE A 173 -3.07 -7.56 4.78
C PHE A 173 -3.03 -7.83 3.27
N PHE A 174 -1.84 -7.80 2.64
CA PHE A 174 -1.69 -8.05 1.21
C PHE A 174 -1.37 -9.51 0.94
N GLU A 175 -1.94 -10.03 -0.13
CA GLU A 175 -1.58 -11.33 -0.70
C GLU A 175 -0.12 -11.34 -1.19
N ASP A 176 0.45 -12.54 -1.24
CA ASP A 176 1.82 -12.72 -1.70
C ASP A 176 1.96 -12.33 -3.18
N SER A 177 2.93 -11.45 -3.45
CA SER A 177 3.16 -10.86 -4.77
C SER A 177 4.58 -10.31 -4.86
N LYS A 178 5.07 -10.10 -6.09
CA LYS A 178 6.38 -9.46 -6.32
C LYS A 178 6.47 -8.05 -5.75
N TRP A 179 5.35 -7.33 -5.68
CA TRP A 179 5.29 -6.03 -5.02
C TRP A 179 5.48 -6.17 -3.51
N LYS A 180 4.84 -7.16 -2.87
CA LYS A 180 5.03 -7.44 -1.44
C LYS A 180 6.47 -7.86 -1.15
N GLU A 181 7.05 -8.76 -1.96
CA GLU A 181 8.47 -9.16 -1.87
C GLU A 181 9.42 -7.97 -1.98
N LEU A 182 9.11 -7.01 -2.87
CA LEU A 182 9.88 -5.79 -3.01
C LEU A 182 9.84 -4.94 -1.73
N VAL A 183 8.64 -4.72 -1.15
CA VAL A 183 8.51 -4.00 0.12
C VAL A 183 9.29 -4.73 1.23
N VAL A 184 9.16 -6.06 1.32
CA VAL A 184 9.91 -6.88 2.29
C VAL A 184 11.42 -6.65 2.17
N SER A 185 11.97 -6.66 0.95
CA SER A 185 13.40 -6.38 0.72
C SER A 185 13.84 -5.03 1.32
N TYR A 186 13.03 -3.98 1.13
CA TYR A 186 13.32 -2.67 1.72
C TYR A 186 13.25 -2.69 3.25
N LEU A 187 12.26 -3.37 3.83
CA LEU A 187 12.17 -3.53 5.30
C LEU A 187 13.37 -4.31 5.84
N GLU A 188 13.87 -5.32 5.14
CA GLU A 188 15.08 -6.06 5.52
C GLU A 188 16.35 -5.19 5.45
N TYR A 189 16.45 -4.28 4.49
CA TYR A 189 17.52 -3.29 4.45
C TYR A 189 17.46 -2.32 5.64
N ALA A 190 16.26 -1.93 6.07
CA ALA A 190 16.08 -1.13 7.28
C ALA A 190 16.46 -1.92 8.53
N ASP A 191 15.98 -3.16 8.67
CA ASP A 191 16.29 -4.04 9.81
C ASP A 191 17.79 -4.30 9.92
N THR A 192 18.48 -4.57 8.82
CA THR A 192 19.93 -4.79 8.80
C THR A 192 20.70 -3.56 9.30
N GLN A 193 20.23 -2.37 8.92
CA GLN A 193 20.83 -1.11 9.40
C GLN A 193 20.52 -0.88 10.88
N LEU A 194 19.27 -1.11 11.32
CA LEU A 194 18.88 -0.98 12.73
C LEU A 194 19.62 -1.97 13.65
N ASP A 195 19.73 -3.24 13.26
CA ASP A 195 20.47 -4.27 14.00
C ASP A 195 21.95 -3.87 14.18
N ARG A 196 22.58 -3.31 13.13
CA ARG A 196 23.94 -2.78 13.23
C ARG A 196 24.05 -1.66 14.27
N ILE A 197 23.09 -0.74 14.28
CA ILE A 197 23.05 0.38 15.22
C ILE A 197 22.80 -0.10 16.65
N ALA A 198 21.88 -1.05 16.84
CA ALA A 198 21.60 -1.66 18.13
C ALA A 198 22.83 -2.38 18.70
N LYS A 199 23.53 -3.18 17.89
CA LYS A 199 24.77 -3.85 18.29
C LYS A 199 25.90 -2.88 18.61
N LEU A 200 26.04 -1.79 17.86
CA LEU A 200 26.99 -0.72 18.18
C LEU A 200 26.65 -0.09 19.52
N GLN A 201 25.37 0.22 19.76
CA GLN A 201 24.92 0.76 21.04
C GLN A 201 25.26 -0.18 22.20
N GLU A 202 24.89 -1.46 22.10
CA GLU A 202 25.22 -2.48 23.10
C GLU A 202 26.73 -2.58 23.34
N THR A 203 27.53 -2.60 22.27
CA THR A 203 28.99 -2.67 22.37
C THR A 203 29.57 -1.46 23.12
N PHE A 204 29.06 -0.25 22.86
CA PHE A 204 29.52 0.94 23.58
C PHE A 204 29.00 1.04 25.01
N ASP A 205 27.78 0.57 25.27
CA ASP A 205 27.22 0.49 26.63
C ASP A 205 28.00 -0.50 27.51
N GLU A 206 28.60 -1.55 26.91
CA GLU A 206 29.54 -2.43 27.60
C GLU A 206 30.91 -1.77 27.84
N MET A 207 31.42 -1.04 26.83
CA MET A 207 32.77 -0.46 26.86
C MET A 207 32.88 0.83 27.67
N LEU A 208 31.77 1.54 27.87
CA LEU A 208 31.73 2.84 28.55
C LEU A 208 30.67 2.84 29.65
N ASP A 209 31.05 3.27 30.85
CA ASP A 209 30.11 3.68 31.90
C ASP A 209 30.12 5.21 31.97
N GLY A 210 29.15 5.83 31.28
CA GLY A 210 29.14 7.27 31.05
C GLY A 210 30.32 7.71 30.18
N ASP A 211 31.30 8.38 30.79
CA ASP A 211 32.50 8.86 30.10
C ASP A 211 33.76 8.03 30.41
N GLU A 212 33.69 7.00 31.25
CA GLU A 212 34.84 6.18 31.65
C GLU A 212 34.83 4.82 30.96
N VAL A 213 36.00 4.35 30.52
CA VAL A 213 36.15 2.99 29.97
C VAL A 213 35.98 1.92 31.04
N THR A 214 35.25 0.86 30.72
CA THR A 214 35.04 -0.28 31.61
C THR A 214 36.17 -1.31 31.52
N SER A 215 36.15 -2.32 32.39
CA SER A 215 37.06 -3.47 32.28
C SER A 215 36.77 -4.39 31.10
N GLU A 216 35.62 -4.23 30.44
CA GLU A 216 35.19 -5.08 29.31
C GLU A 216 35.81 -4.66 27.97
N VAL A 217 36.49 -3.50 27.94
CA VAL A 217 37.15 -3.01 26.74
C VAL A 217 38.34 -3.89 26.36
N THR A 218 38.33 -4.36 25.12
CA THR A 218 39.46 -5.04 24.49
C THR A 218 39.76 -4.42 23.14
N LEU A 219 41.00 -4.54 22.66
CA LEU A 219 41.39 -4.04 21.35
C LEU A 219 40.57 -4.69 20.22
N GLU A 220 40.24 -5.98 20.35
CA GLU A 220 39.42 -6.71 19.37
C GLU A 220 37.99 -6.17 19.29
N LYS A 221 37.32 -5.99 20.44
CA LYS A 221 35.98 -5.36 20.49
C LYS A 221 36.00 -3.97 19.89
N TYR A 222 37.01 -3.15 20.22
CA TYR A 222 37.18 -1.81 19.66
C TYR A 222 37.33 -1.83 18.13
N LEU A 223 38.22 -2.66 17.59
CA LEU A 223 38.44 -2.75 16.14
C LEU A 223 37.18 -3.24 15.40
N SER A 224 36.44 -4.18 15.98
CA SER A 224 35.15 -4.64 15.44
C SER A 224 34.11 -3.52 15.43
N ALA A 225 34.03 -2.72 16.50
CA ALA A 225 33.15 -1.55 16.55
C ALA A 225 33.50 -0.52 15.47
N VAL A 226 34.80 -0.19 15.30
CA VAL A 226 35.25 0.74 14.25
C VAL A 226 34.93 0.24 12.84
N ASP A 227 35.15 -1.05 12.55
CA ASP A 227 34.75 -1.67 11.27
C ASP A 227 33.23 -1.55 11.06
N SER A 228 32.43 -1.82 12.09
CA SER A 228 30.97 -1.71 12.00
C SER A 228 30.50 -0.26 11.80
N ILE A 229 31.13 0.73 12.46
CA ILE A 229 30.87 2.16 12.25
C ILE A 229 31.13 2.56 10.79
N SER A 230 32.19 2.04 10.17
CA SER A 230 32.50 2.36 8.77
C SER A 230 31.39 1.95 7.78
N LYS A 231 30.56 0.97 8.16
CA LYS A 231 29.42 0.45 7.41
C LYS A 231 28.10 1.16 7.73
N VAL A 232 28.08 2.06 8.73
CA VAL A 232 26.92 2.91 9.01
C VAL A 232 26.79 3.95 7.89
N ARG A 233 25.63 3.95 7.23
CA ARG A 233 25.35 4.84 6.09
C ARG A 233 24.80 6.20 6.50
N ASN A 234 24.06 6.27 7.60
CA ASN A 234 23.53 7.52 8.13
C ASN A 234 24.67 8.30 8.80
N GLU A 235 25.02 9.46 8.26
CA GLU A 235 26.19 10.23 8.72
C GLU A 235 26.04 10.75 10.16
N GLU A 236 24.83 11.10 10.62
CA GLU A 236 24.60 11.53 12.00
C GLU A 236 24.84 10.39 12.99
N LEU A 237 24.31 9.19 12.71
CA LEU A 237 24.56 8.01 13.52
C LEU A 237 26.04 7.61 13.47
N LYS A 238 26.67 7.71 12.31
CA LYS A 238 28.09 7.40 12.13
C LYS A 238 28.98 8.34 12.96
N GLU A 239 28.69 9.64 12.94
CA GLU A 239 29.39 10.64 13.76
C GLU A 239 29.23 10.32 15.25
N LYS A 240 27.99 10.07 15.72
CA LYS A 240 27.70 9.68 17.11
C LYS A 240 28.58 8.51 17.58
N TYR A 241 28.63 7.41 16.82
CA TYR A 241 29.41 6.24 17.23
C TYR A 241 30.93 6.44 17.05
N THR A 242 31.34 7.29 16.10
CA THR A 242 32.76 7.68 15.95
C THR A 242 33.24 8.45 17.18
N GLU A 243 32.44 9.39 17.71
CA GLU A 243 32.77 10.10 18.94
C GLU A 243 32.92 9.16 20.14
N LEU A 244 32.06 8.14 20.26
CA LEU A 244 32.18 7.11 21.31
C LEU A 244 33.46 6.28 21.12
N ALA A 245 33.80 5.90 19.88
CA ALA A 245 35.05 5.21 19.57
C ALA A 245 36.28 6.05 19.95
N ASP A 246 36.29 7.34 19.61
CA ASP A 246 37.40 8.24 19.92
C ASP A 246 37.61 8.41 21.44
N LYS A 247 36.53 8.42 22.23
CA LYS A 247 36.60 8.41 23.70
C LYS A 247 37.31 7.16 24.22
N VAL A 248 36.88 5.98 23.77
CA VAL A 248 37.52 4.70 24.12
C VAL A 248 38.99 4.70 23.70
N ALA A 249 39.28 5.13 22.47
CA ALA A 249 40.63 5.15 21.93
C ALA A 249 41.57 6.05 22.72
N THR A 250 41.10 7.21 23.16
CA THR A 250 41.89 8.16 23.96
C THR A 250 42.27 7.57 25.31
N GLN A 251 41.33 6.91 25.99
CA GLN A 251 41.56 6.36 27.33
C GLN A 251 42.39 5.07 27.32
N MET A 252 42.22 4.23 26.29
CA MET A 252 42.94 2.96 26.15
C MET A 252 44.28 3.10 25.41
N GLY A 253 44.58 4.28 24.85
CA GLY A 253 45.76 4.51 24.03
C GLY A 253 45.69 3.88 22.64
N TYR A 254 44.48 3.69 22.10
CA TYR A 254 44.24 3.15 20.74
C TYR A 254 44.13 4.22 19.65
N THR A 255 44.53 5.46 19.93
CA THR A 255 44.40 6.60 19.00
C THR A 255 45.04 6.38 17.61
N GLY A 256 45.99 5.45 17.49
CA GLY A 256 46.56 5.03 16.19
C GLY A 256 45.68 4.12 15.33
N TYR A 257 44.55 3.65 15.86
CA TYR A 257 43.62 2.71 15.22
C TYR A 257 42.27 3.34 14.86
N SER A 258 41.94 4.56 15.31
CA SER A 258 40.64 5.20 14.97
C SER A 258 40.52 5.57 13.48
N THR A 259 41.64 5.61 12.76
CA THR A 259 41.70 5.80 11.30
C THR A 259 41.92 4.49 10.53
N TYR A 260 41.88 3.33 11.19
CA TYR A 260 42.07 2.06 10.52
C TYR A 260 40.88 1.77 9.59
N THR A 261 41.09 2.01 8.29
CA THR A 261 40.22 1.48 7.24
C THR A 261 40.70 0.06 6.92
N PRO A 262 39.97 -1.00 7.29
CA PRO A 262 40.31 -2.34 6.84
C PRO A 262 40.28 -2.38 5.30
N PRO A 263 41.15 -3.18 4.65
CA PRO A 263 41.05 -3.38 3.20
C PRO A 263 39.65 -3.92 2.87
N ALA A 264 39.01 -3.35 1.84
CA ALA A 264 37.67 -3.74 1.42
C ALA A 264 37.61 -5.25 1.15
N SER A 265 36.92 -5.98 2.02
CA SER A 265 36.53 -7.36 1.74
C SER A 265 35.49 -7.29 0.63
N THR A 266 35.84 -7.73 -0.57
CA THR A 266 34.86 -8.10 -1.60
C THR A 266 34.15 -9.38 -1.16
N GLU A 267 33.31 -9.30 -0.13
CA GLU A 267 32.35 -10.36 0.16
C GLU A 267 31.14 -10.13 -0.72
N SER A 268 31.18 -10.76 -1.90
CA SER A 268 29.98 -11.12 -2.63
C SER A 268 29.15 -12.00 -1.71
N TYR A 269 28.01 -11.49 -1.24
CA TYR A 269 26.96 -12.33 -0.67
C TYR A 269 26.54 -13.33 -1.75
N SER A 270 27.07 -14.54 -1.68
CA SER A 270 26.52 -15.69 -2.39
C SER A 270 25.46 -16.31 -1.48
N GLU A 271 24.19 -16.13 -1.84
CA GLU A 271 23.09 -16.95 -1.34
C GLU A 271 23.37 -18.41 -1.66
N ASP A 272 23.72 -19.21 -0.65
CA ASP A 272 23.63 -20.66 -0.74
C ASP A 272 22.26 -21.10 -0.25
N THR A 273 21.28 -21.04 -1.16
CA THR A 273 20.01 -21.76 -1.00
C THR A 273 20.21 -23.18 -1.52
N SER A 274 20.64 -24.08 -0.65
CA SER A 274 20.52 -25.52 -0.88
C SER A 274 19.74 -26.17 0.26
N ALA A 275 18.42 -26.18 0.08
CA ALA A 275 17.53 -27.11 0.75
C ALA A 275 17.86 -28.53 0.27
N GLY A 276 18.00 -29.44 1.22
CA GLY A 276 18.50 -30.79 0.97
C GLY A 276 17.63 -31.65 0.06
N ASP A 277 18.30 -32.58 -0.62
CA ASP A 277 17.74 -33.89 -0.92
C ASP A 277 18.72 -34.95 -0.44
N GLY A 278 18.19 -35.89 0.35
CA GLY A 278 18.92 -36.96 0.95
C GLY A 278 18.83 -38.21 0.08
N THR A 279 19.98 -38.80 -0.24
CA THR A 279 20.05 -40.24 -0.49
C THR A 279 21.31 -40.80 0.13
N TRP A 280 21.12 -41.55 1.21
CA TRP A 280 22.07 -42.50 1.75
C TRP A 280 22.22 -43.66 0.76
N THR A 281 23.43 -43.91 0.29
CA THR A 281 23.83 -45.23 -0.20
C THR A 281 25.21 -45.58 0.36
N ASP A 282 25.17 -46.56 1.26
CA ASP A 282 26.27 -47.41 1.70
C ASP A 282 26.92 -48.11 0.50
N GLN A 283 28.25 -48.08 0.41
CA GLN A 283 29.01 -49.19 -0.16
C GLN A 283 30.47 -49.22 0.33
N SER A 284 30.74 -50.25 1.13
CA SER A 284 32.02 -50.79 1.56
C SER A 284 32.95 -51.22 0.40
N SER A 285 34.25 -51.33 0.74
CA SER A 285 35.40 -51.95 0.02
C SER A 285 35.89 -51.22 -1.25
N ASP A 286 37.17 -51.07 -1.55
CA ASP A 286 38.32 -51.92 -1.23
C ASP A 286 39.65 -51.16 -1.39
N VAL A 287 40.69 -51.68 -0.72
CA VAL A 287 42.09 -51.28 -0.79
C VAL A 287 42.72 -51.74 -2.11
N VAL A 288 43.44 -50.90 -2.86
CA VAL A 288 44.54 -51.36 -3.75
C VAL A 288 45.62 -50.28 -3.93
N TYR A 289 46.82 -50.61 -3.41
CA TYR A 289 48.20 -50.12 -3.61
C TYR A 289 48.55 -48.63 -3.59
#